data_AF-A0A0G0Z9A2-F1
#
_entry.id   AF-A0A0G0Z9A2-F1
#
_cell.length_a   1.000
_cell.length_b   1.000
_cell.length_c   1.000
_cell.angle_alpha   90.00
_cell.angle_beta   90.00
_cell.angle_gamma   90.00
#
_symmetry.space_group_name_H-M   'P 1'
#
loop_
_entity.id
_entity.type
_entity.pdbx_description
1 polymer ?
#
loop_
_entity_poly.entity_id
_entity_poly.type
_entity_poly.pdbx_seq_one_letter_code
_entity_poly.pdbx_strand_id
1 'polypeptide(L)'
;MKKISELLVKFSQLLKSGIETRRTIALIINKHTQAGLNEKKIEIHNGIARISASPSAKSEIFMKKSEILSELQKLLGPSAPKELR
;
A
#
# COMPACT_ATOMS: atom_id res chain seq x y z
N MET A 1 22.04 -18.80 22.13
CA MET A 1 21.91 -17.33 22.09
C MET A 1 21.55 -16.90 20.69
N LYS A 2 20.34 -16.37 20.45
CA LYS A 2 20.00 -15.79 19.14
C LYS A 2 20.88 -14.56 18.94
N LYS A 3 21.75 -14.58 17.94
CA LYS A 3 22.66 -13.44 17.66
C LYS A 3 21.82 -12.26 17.19
N ILE A 4 22.12 -11.06 17.69
CA ILE A 4 21.46 -9.79 17.32
C ILE A 4 21.29 -9.64 15.78
N SER A 5 22.21 -10.22 15.00
CA SER A 5 22.19 -10.28 13.54
C SER A 5 20.92 -10.95 12.96
N GLU A 6 20.42 -12.02 13.56
CA GLU A 6 19.19 -12.69 13.08
C GLU A 6 17.96 -11.81 13.25
N LEU A 7 17.92 -11.03 14.34
CA LEU A 7 16.85 -10.07 14.60
C LEU A 7 16.90 -8.91 13.59
N LEU A 8 18.10 -8.39 13.31
CA LEU A 8 18.30 -7.33 12.31
C LEU A 8 17.91 -7.79 10.89
N VAL A 9 18.19 -9.04 10.52
CA VAL A 9 17.76 -9.61 9.23
C VAL A 9 16.24 -9.67 9.15
N LYS A 10 15.56 -10.12 10.19
CA LYS A 10 14.08 -10.14 10.25
C LYS A 10 13.49 -8.73 10.15
N PHE A 11 14.06 -7.75 10.84
CA PHE A 11 13.64 -6.36 10.69
C PHE A 11 13.84 -5.85 9.27
N SER A 12 14.98 -6.13 8.63
CA SER A 12 15.23 -5.75 7.25
C SER A 12 14.19 -6.34 6.29
N GLN A 13 13.85 -7.62 6.44
CA GLN A 13 12.84 -8.30 5.62
C GLN A 13 11.44 -7.70 5.83
N LEU A 14 11.04 -7.44 7.08
CA LEU A 14 9.76 -6.81 7.39
C LEU A 14 9.66 -5.39 6.83
N LEU A 15 10.73 -4.59 6.97
CA LEU A 15 10.80 -3.23 6.44
C LEU A 15 10.72 -3.22 4.91
N LYS A 16 11.42 -4.15 4.23
CA LYS A 16 11.37 -4.30 2.77
C LYS A 16 9.96 -4.62 2.27
N SER A 17 9.28 -5.56 2.92
CA SER A 17 7.89 -5.93 2.58
C SER A 17 6.92 -4.73 2.71
N GLY A 18 7.08 -3.92 3.75
CA GLY A 18 6.30 -2.69 3.93
C GLY A 18 6.57 -1.64 2.84
N ILE A 19 7.84 -1.45 2.45
CA ILE A 19 8.23 -0.53 1.36
C ILE A 19 7.65 -1.00 0.02
N GLU A 20 7.79 -2.29 -0.29
CA GLU A 20 7.27 -2.88 -1.53
C GLU A 20 5.75 -2.75 -1.61
N THR A 21 5.05 -3.01 -0.51
CA THR A 21 3.59 -2.88 -0.44
C THR A 21 3.16 -1.43 -0.70
N ARG A 22 3.80 -0.45 -0.06
CA ARG A 22 3.53 0.98 -0.31
C ARG A 22 3.80 1.38 -1.76
N ARG A 23 4.89 0.87 -2.34
CA ARG A 23 5.24 1.14 -3.73
C ARG A 23 4.21 0.57 -4.70
N THR A 24 3.73 -0.65 -4.46
CA THR A 24 2.67 -1.27 -5.25
C THR A 24 1.36 -0.50 -5.14
N ILE A 25 0.95 -0.07 -3.95
CA ILE A 25 -0.25 0.77 -3.77
C ILE A 25 -0.11 2.09 -4.54
N ALA A 26 1.05 2.77 -4.44
CA ALA A 26 1.30 4.00 -5.19
C ALA A 26 1.21 3.80 -6.70
N LEU A 27 1.80 2.71 -7.22
CA LEU A 27 1.79 2.37 -8.64
C LEU A 27 0.37 2.14 -9.16
N ILE A 28 -0.45 1.37 -8.44
CA ILE A 28 -1.83 1.07 -8.86
C ILE A 28 -2.67 2.34 -8.83
N ILE A 29 -2.55 3.16 -7.79
CA ILE A 29 -3.29 4.42 -7.72
C ILE A 29 -2.88 5.33 -8.89
N ASN A 30 -1.59 5.49 -9.16
CA ASN A 30 -1.11 6.32 -10.27
C ASN A 30 -1.44 5.75 -11.67
N LYS A 31 -1.71 4.45 -11.77
CA LYS A 31 -2.17 3.83 -13.02
C LYS A 31 -3.60 4.24 -13.35
N HIS A 32 -4.44 4.40 -12.33
CA HIS A 32 -5.86 4.74 -12.47
C HIS A 32 -6.16 6.23 -12.26
N THR A 33 -5.19 7.00 -11.78
CA THR A 33 -5.34 8.43 -11.45
C THR A 33 -4.08 9.21 -11.78
N GLN A 34 -4.18 10.52 -11.94
CA GLN A 34 -3.00 11.39 -12.08
C GLN A 34 -2.47 11.91 -10.73
N ALA A 35 -2.68 11.16 -9.64
CA ALA A 35 -2.40 11.60 -8.27
C ALA A 35 -0.91 11.84 -7.93
N GLY A 36 0.03 11.35 -8.75
CA GLY A 36 1.46 11.57 -8.54
C GLY A 36 1.94 11.10 -7.15
N LEU A 37 1.46 9.95 -6.70
CA LEU A 37 1.80 9.36 -5.42
C LEU A 37 3.16 8.66 -5.48
N ASN A 38 3.86 8.69 -4.36
CA ASN A 38 5.03 7.84 -4.12
C ASN A 38 4.82 7.06 -2.83
N GLU A 39 5.71 6.11 -2.54
CA GLU A 39 5.65 5.28 -1.35
C GLU A 39 5.76 6.08 -0.04
N LYS A 40 6.31 7.29 -0.06
CA LYS A 40 6.42 8.18 1.11
C LYS A 40 5.10 8.87 1.46
N LYS A 41 4.20 9.00 0.48
CA LYS A 41 2.84 9.55 0.67
C LYS A 41 1.85 8.51 1.19
N ILE A 42 2.29 7.27 1.37
CA ILE A 42 1.45 6.16 1.84
C ILE A 42 1.99 5.71 3.18
N GLU A 43 1.12 5.60 4.18
CA GLU A 43 1.45 5.00 5.46
C GLU A 43 0.54 3.81 5.70
N ILE A 44 1.07 2.70 6.21
CA ILE A 44 0.29 1.52 6.54
C ILE A 44 0.32 1.35 8.04
N HIS A 45 -0.82 1.54 8.68
CA HIS A 45 -0.99 1.36 10.13
C HIS A 45 -2.14 0.37 10.35
N ASN A 46 -1.87 -0.75 11.02
CA ASN A 46 -2.88 -1.79 11.33
C ASN A 46 -3.67 -2.29 10.09
N GLY A 47 -3.00 -2.45 8.95
CA GLY A 47 -3.64 -2.87 7.69
C GLY A 47 -4.41 -1.78 6.96
N ILE A 48 -4.46 -0.55 7.50
CA ILE A 48 -5.11 0.60 6.86
C ILE A 48 -4.04 1.43 6.15
N ALA A 49 -4.18 1.59 4.83
CA ALA A 49 -3.35 2.48 4.04
C ALA A 49 -3.90 3.92 4.12
N ARG A 50 -3.14 4.82 4.76
CA ARG A 50 -3.39 6.26 4.78
C ARG A 50 -2.63 6.93 3.65
N ILE A 51 -3.33 7.73 2.85
CA ILE A 51 -2.78 8.39 1.67
C ILE A 51 -2.76 9.91 1.87
N SER A 52 -1.57 10.49 1.82
CA SER A 52 -1.34 11.93 1.85
C SER A 52 -1.33 12.47 0.42
N ALA A 53 -2.46 13.02 -0.02
CA ALA A 53 -2.65 13.58 -1.36
C ALA A 53 -3.40 14.91 -1.33
N SER A 54 -3.33 15.67 -2.43
CA SER A 54 -4.14 16.89 -2.60
C SER A 54 -5.64 16.57 -2.60
N PRO A 55 -6.52 17.54 -2.31
CA PRO A 55 -7.97 17.34 -2.37
C PRO A 55 -8.44 16.81 -3.75
N SER A 56 -7.88 17.34 -4.84
CA SER A 56 -8.17 16.89 -6.21
C SER A 56 -7.83 15.43 -6.42
N ALA A 57 -6.63 15.00 -5.99
CA ALA A 57 -6.20 13.62 -6.09
C ALA A 57 -7.05 12.68 -5.22
N LYS A 58 -7.47 13.11 -4.02
CA LYS A 58 -8.38 12.32 -3.18
C LYS A 58 -9.72 12.09 -3.86
N SER A 59 -10.28 13.12 -4.50
CA SER A 59 -11.53 12.98 -5.26
C SER A 59 -11.37 12.01 -6.43
N GLU A 60 -10.28 12.10 -7.18
CA GLU A 60 -10.02 11.20 -8.31
C GLU A 60 -9.86 9.73 -7.86
N ILE A 61 -9.11 9.50 -6.78
CA ILE A 61 -8.96 8.18 -6.13
C ILE A 61 -10.34 7.65 -5.70
N PHE A 62 -11.19 8.51 -5.14
CA PHE A 62 -12.53 8.12 -4.71
C PHE A 62 -13.42 7.72 -5.90
N MET A 63 -13.36 8.45 -7.01
CA MET A 63 -14.10 8.13 -8.24
C MET A 63 -13.66 6.81 -8.86
N LYS A 64 -12.37 6.46 -8.71
CA LYS A 64 -11.74 5.24 -9.27
C LYS A 64 -11.58 4.11 -8.26
N LYS A 65 -12.22 4.21 -7.08
CA LYS A 65 -12.04 3.28 -5.96
C LYS A 65 -12.26 1.81 -6.33
N SER A 66 -13.27 1.50 -7.14
CA SER A 66 -13.63 0.12 -7.50
C SER A 66 -12.54 -0.54 -8.35
N GLU A 67 -12.04 0.19 -9.35
CA GLU A 67 -10.97 -0.25 -10.25
C GLU A 67 -9.67 -0.47 -9.46
N ILE A 68 -9.31 0.48 -8.59
CA ILE A 68 -8.13 0.42 -7.72
C ILE A 68 -8.21 -0.78 -6.77
N LEU A 69 -9.35 -0.97 -6.10
CA LEU A 69 -9.53 -2.08 -5.15
C LEU A 69 -9.51 -3.44 -5.84
N SER A 70 -10.11 -3.56 -7.03
CA SER A 70 -10.09 -4.81 -7.80
C SER A 70 -8.66 -5.19 -8.21
N GLU A 71 -7.85 -4.23 -8.64
CA GLU A 71 -6.46 -4.51 -9.02
C GLU A 71 -5.57 -4.81 -7.81
N LEU A 72 -5.78 -4.10 -6.69
CA LEU A 72 -5.11 -4.40 -5.41
C LEU A 72 -5.43 -5.82 -4.92
N GLN A 73 -6.69 -6.25 -5.00
CA GLN A 73 -7.10 -7.61 -4.60
C GLN A 73 -6.44 -8.68 -5.48
N LYS A 74 -6.33 -8.45 -6.80
CA LYS A 74 -5.67 -9.39 -7.72
C LYS A 74 -4.17 -9.55 -7.42
N LEU A 75 -3.50 -8.46 -7.05
CA LEU A 75 -2.04 -8.44 -6.82
C LEU A 75 -1.64 -8.86 -5.41
N LEU A 76 -2.41 -8.46 -4.39
CA LEU A 76 -2.11 -8.74 -2.99
C LEU A 76 -2.81 -10.02 -2.47
N GLY A 77 -3.68 -10.64 -3.29
CA GLY A 77 -4.32 -11.91 -3.00
C GLY A 77 -5.40 -11.85 -1.90
N PRO A 78 -5.84 -13.01 -1.36
CA PRO A 78 -6.94 -13.12 -0.40
C PRO A 78 -6.62 -12.59 1.02
N SER A 79 -5.48 -11.93 1.23
CA SER A 79 -5.13 -11.25 2.47
C SER A 79 -5.89 -9.93 2.69
N ALA A 80 -6.76 -9.54 1.75
CA ALA A 80 -7.63 -8.38 1.89
C ALA A 80 -8.74 -8.62 2.94
N PRO A 81 -9.03 -7.64 3.84
CA PRO A 81 -10.07 -7.78 4.86
C PRO A 81 -11.43 -8.14 4.26
N LYS A 82 -12.17 -9.03 4.94
CA LYS A 82 -13.50 -9.53 4.55
C LYS A 82 -14.57 -8.44 4.38
N GLU A 83 -14.31 -7.21 4.79
CA GLU A 83 -15.25 -6.07 4.72
C GLU A 83 -15.44 -5.50 3.30
N LEU A 84 -14.67 -5.99 2.32
CA LEU A 84 -14.78 -5.62 0.89
C LEU A 84 -15.31 -6.77 0.01
N ARG A 85 -15.90 -7.81 0.62
CA ARG A 85 -16.61 -8.89 -0.09
C ARG A 85 -18.10 -8.61 -0.17
#